data_AF-A0A4Y5SLM5-F1
#
_entry.id   AF-A0A4Y5SLM5-F1
#
_cell.length_a   1.000
_cell.length_b   1.000
_cell.length_c   1.000
_cell.angle_alpha   90.00
_cell.angle_beta   90.00
_cell.angle_gamma   90.00
#
_symmetry.space_group_name_H-M   'P 1'
#
loop_
_entity.id
_entity.type
_entity.pdbx_description
1 polymer ?
#
loop_
_entity_poly.entity_id
_entity_poly.type
_entity_poly.pdbx_seq_one_letter_code
_entity_poly.pdbx_strand_id
1 'polypeptide(L)'
;MSNNSIWNSWIELTKNGALPLVALTYLLAVWKISETCTTNKCFIESFVIVSIVIMLLLYPMLRYARTVLGLKIKVEKEQVKKSTLKIIDKHFSPRIRAFFGVLERRGVMNLEKLENDIFKNLSLAFIMLERGEALDGHLKYRISNVLEGKAPNEYRRIPSLSTLFRHFMLNEVVTWQEVDNVIPIKIRQGFSIFLVIPSKHAPHLGDLIIGGYRNYVRNIYDKIQNNPDISEEDKQKFREWYSKFNPPINPAILVLFPYQTSIEVILEYLSEGSSEDIKLVFAPKIETILKQTLDVGRIKLAYLFETVGYADKIVNRLIELDRDIKVKINGNPELTLNDFLALSQPYKHLMRAIKLVDPSLFNEVVQYEGYLGELRNLIRDLEITVHGKTLTPDNTTITR
;
A
#
# COMPACT_ATOMS: atom_id res chain seq x y z
N MET A 1 -1.97 26.23 8.00
CA MET A 1 -3.11 25.54 8.63
C MET A 1 -4.23 25.50 7.60
N SER A 2 -4.58 24.31 7.09
CA SER A 2 -5.48 24.20 5.94
C SER A 2 -6.95 24.36 6.34
N ASN A 3 -7.72 25.09 5.53
CA ASN A 3 -9.17 25.28 5.69
C ASN A 3 -9.98 23.96 5.77
N ASN A 4 -9.38 22.85 5.35
CA ASN A 4 -10.01 21.52 5.40
C ASN A 4 -10.21 21.00 6.84
N SER A 5 -9.39 21.41 7.81
CA SER A 5 -9.55 20.92 9.19
C SER A 5 -10.78 21.54 9.88
N ILE A 6 -11.09 22.80 9.55
CA ILE A 6 -12.27 23.50 10.09
C ILE A 6 -13.53 22.85 9.52
N TRP A 7 -13.58 22.64 8.20
CA TRP A 7 -14.73 22.02 7.53
C TRP A 7 -15.03 20.60 8.03
N ASN A 8 -14.02 19.76 8.23
CA ASN A 8 -14.23 18.41 8.75
C ASN A 8 -14.76 18.41 10.19
N SER A 9 -14.32 19.35 11.04
CA SER A 9 -14.87 19.52 12.39
C SER A 9 -16.35 19.92 12.38
N TRP A 10 -16.78 20.76 11.43
CA TRP A 10 -18.19 21.13 11.28
C TRP A 10 -19.04 19.94 10.79
N ILE A 11 -18.52 19.12 9.89
CA ILE A 11 -19.21 17.92 9.36
C ILE A 11 -19.41 16.87 10.46
N GLU A 12 -18.44 16.64 11.34
CA GLU A 12 -18.58 15.67 12.44
C GLU A 12 -19.54 16.16 13.53
N LEU A 13 -19.50 17.46 13.87
CA LEU A 13 -20.44 18.09 14.80
C LEU A 13 -21.89 18.08 14.29
N THR A 14 -22.10 18.02 12.98
CA THR A 14 -23.43 18.01 12.34
C THR A 14 -23.96 16.60 12.05
N LYS A 15 -23.12 15.63 11.67
CA LYS A 15 -23.59 14.27 11.37
C LYS A 15 -23.96 13.44 12.60
N ASN A 16 -23.23 13.59 13.72
CA ASN A 16 -23.44 12.78 14.94
C ASN A 16 -23.35 13.61 16.25
N GLY A 17 -23.22 14.94 16.18
CA GLY A 17 -22.93 15.80 17.32
C GLY A 17 -24.14 16.57 17.87
N ALA A 18 -23.92 17.34 18.95
CA ALA A 18 -24.93 18.16 19.62
C ALA A 18 -25.37 19.41 18.81
N LEU A 19 -24.75 19.69 17.66
CA LEU A 19 -24.90 20.95 16.93
C LEU A 19 -26.29 21.12 16.25
N PRO A 20 -26.90 20.08 15.64
CA PRO A 20 -28.28 20.15 15.19
C PRO A 20 -29.26 20.40 16.35
N LEU A 21 -28.97 19.86 17.53
CA LEU A 21 -29.79 20.04 18.73
C LEU A 21 -29.67 21.46 19.28
N VAL A 22 -28.46 22.05 19.28
CA VAL A 22 -28.21 23.46 19.65
C VAL A 22 -28.83 24.43 18.64
N ALA A 23 -28.80 24.11 17.35
CA ALA A 23 -29.46 24.90 16.31
C ALA A 23 -30.99 24.86 16.47
N LEU A 24 -31.55 23.67 16.75
CA LEU A 24 -32.98 23.50 17.01
C LEU A 24 -33.41 24.27 18.28
N THR A 25 -32.65 24.18 19.37
CA THR A 25 -32.97 24.92 20.61
C THR A 25 -32.84 26.43 20.44
N TYR A 26 -31.89 26.91 19.62
CA TYR A 26 -31.81 28.33 19.27
C TYR A 26 -33.05 28.82 18.50
N LEU A 27 -33.45 28.08 17.47
CA LEU A 27 -34.63 28.44 16.66
C LEU A 27 -35.90 28.45 17.50
N LEU A 28 -36.06 27.47 18.41
CA LEU A 28 -37.18 27.43 19.36
C LEU A 28 -37.15 28.61 20.34
N ALA A 29 -35.97 28.99 20.84
CA ALA A 29 -35.83 30.13 21.74
C ALA A 29 -36.15 31.46 21.03
N VAL A 30 -35.67 31.65 19.81
CA VAL A 30 -35.98 32.84 18.99
C VAL A 30 -37.47 32.91 18.64
N TRP A 31 -38.06 31.76 18.27
CA TRP A 31 -39.50 31.67 18.01
C TRP A 31 -40.32 32.05 19.25
N LYS A 32 -39.96 31.50 20.42
CA LYS A 32 -40.65 31.82 21.67
C LYS A 32 -40.52 33.29 22.06
N ILE A 33 -39.34 33.91 21.86
CA ILE A 33 -39.15 35.35 22.07
C ILE A 33 -40.06 36.16 21.14
N SER A 34 -40.19 35.76 19.88
CA SER A 34 -41.04 36.44 18.90
C SER A 34 -42.54 36.36 19.26
N GLU A 35 -42.98 35.26 19.86
CA GLU A 35 -44.36 35.07 20.32
C GLU A 35 -44.66 35.89 21.59
N THR A 36 -43.68 36.06 22.47
CA THR A 36 -43.89 36.60 23.82
C THR A 36 -43.63 38.11 23.90
N CYS A 37 -42.76 38.66 23.05
CA CYS A 37 -42.45 40.09 23.03
C CYS A 37 -43.37 40.86 22.08
N THR A 38 -44.22 41.72 22.64
CA THR A 38 -45.12 42.61 21.89
C THR A 38 -44.47 43.92 21.43
N THR A 39 -43.23 44.19 21.84
CA THR A 39 -42.47 45.40 21.46
C THR A 39 -41.09 45.05 20.93
N ASN A 40 -40.61 45.84 19.97
CA ASN A 40 -39.27 45.66 19.37
C ASN A 40 -38.14 45.73 20.41
N LYS A 41 -38.29 46.54 21.46
CA LYS A 41 -37.29 46.67 22.52
C LYS A 41 -37.14 45.38 23.33
N CYS A 42 -38.24 44.75 23.72
CA CYS A 42 -38.26 43.44 24.40
C CYS A 42 -37.60 42.34 23.55
N PHE A 43 -37.91 42.32 22.25
CA PHE A 43 -37.37 41.33 21.32
C PHE A 43 -35.85 41.44 21.22
N ILE A 44 -35.33 42.65 21.01
CA ILE A 44 -33.89 42.89 20.84
C ILE A 44 -33.12 42.51 22.11
N GLU A 45 -33.59 42.93 23.29
CA GLU A 45 -32.92 42.61 24.56
C GLU A 45 -32.88 41.09 24.81
N SER A 46 -34.01 40.40 24.61
CA SER A 46 -34.10 38.96 24.81
C SER A 46 -33.29 38.16 23.78
N PHE A 47 -33.29 38.60 22.51
CA PHE A 47 -32.51 37.97 21.44
C PHE A 47 -31.01 38.05 21.69
N VAL A 48 -30.51 39.20 22.18
CA VAL A 48 -29.10 39.40 22.53
C VAL A 48 -28.70 38.47 23.66
N ILE A 49 -29.52 38.35 24.71
CA ILE A 49 -29.25 37.46 25.85
C ILE A 49 -29.15 36.01 25.39
N VAL A 50 -30.12 35.51 24.62
CA VAL A 50 -30.11 34.12 24.13
C VAL A 50 -28.91 33.85 23.22
N SER A 51 -28.56 34.81 22.36
CA SER A 51 -27.42 34.67 21.45
C SER A 51 -26.09 34.62 22.22
N ILE A 52 -25.94 35.40 23.30
CA ILE A 52 -24.76 35.35 24.18
C ILE A 52 -24.67 34.01 24.90
N VAL A 53 -25.77 33.52 25.47
CA VAL A 53 -25.80 32.22 26.19
C VAL A 53 -25.39 31.08 25.27
N ILE A 54 -25.86 31.07 24.02
CA ILE A 54 -25.51 30.02 23.06
C ILE A 54 -24.07 30.13 22.59
N MET A 55 -23.56 31.35 22.38
CA MET A 55 -22.13 31.56 22.11
C MET A 55 -21.24 31.02 23.24
N LEU A 56 -21.63 31.24 24.51
CA LEU A 56 -20.91 30.72 25.67
C LEU A 56 -20.95 29.18 25.77
N LEU A 57 -22.01 28.54 25.28
CA LEU A 57 -22.11 27.07 25.21
C LEU A 57 -21.32 26.47 24.04
N LEU A 58 -21.31 27.14 22.89
CA LEU A 58 -20.60 26.68 21.69
C LEU A 58 -19.08 26.81 21.82
N TYR A 59 -18.59 27.85 22.49
CA TYR A 59 -17.15 28.10 22.66
C TYR A 59 -16.37 26.92 23.29
N PRO A 60 -16.77 26.36 24.45
CA PRO A 60 -16.08 25.21 25.05
C PRO A 60 -16.22 23.94 24.20
N MET A 61 -17.35 23.73 23.52
CA MET A 61 -17.54 22.60 22.61
C MET A 61 -16.58 22.67 21.41
N LEU A 62 -16.45 23.84 20.78
CA LEU A 62 -15.50 24.07 19.68
C LEU A 62 -14.05 23.90 20.14
N ARG A 63 -13.72 24.38 21.35
CA ARG A 63 -12.38 24.23 21.92
C ARG A 63 -12.07 22.76 22.19
N TYR A 64 -12.99 22.04 22.83
CA TYR A 64 -12.87 20.61 23.13
C TYR A 64 -12.72 19.78 21.86
N ALA A 65 -13.59 20.00 20.86
CA ALA A 65 -13.50 19.33 19.56
C ALA A 65 -12.14 19.54 18.88
N ARG A 66 -11.61 20.77 18.88
CA ARG A 66 -10.28 21.05 18.33
C ARG A 66 -9.16 20.31 19.06
N THR A 67 -9.19 20.26 20.39
CA THR A 67 -8.19 19.53 21.18
C THR A 67 -8.29 18.02 21.03
N VAL A 68 -9.49 17.44 21.04
CA VAL A 68 -9.69 15.99 20.95
C VAL A 68 -9.44 15.48 19.54
N LEU A 69 -9.96 16.14 18.49
CA LEU A 69 -9.59 15.79 17.11
C LEU A 69 -8.10 16.01 16.87
N GLY A 70 -7.52 17.10 17.40
CA GLY A 70 -6.09 17.37 17.29
C GLY A 70 -5.24 16.27 17.92
N LEU A 71 -5.64 15.75 19.08
CA LEU A 71 -4.99 14.61 19.72
C LEU A 71 -5.21 13.31 18.94
N LYS A 72 -6.43 13.04 18.47
CA LYS A 72 -6.76 11.82 17.72
C LYS A 72 -5.95 11.72 16.43
N ILE A 73 -5.88 12.80 15.65
CA ILE A 73 -5.06 12.88 14.44
C ILE A 73 -3.56 12.72 14.76
N LYS A 74 -3.10 13.27 15.90
CA LYS A 74 -1.69 13.15 16.30
C LYS A 74 -1.32 11.73 16.73
N VAL A 75 -2.20 11.05 17.47
CA VAL A 75 -2.04 9.65 17.88
C VAL A 75 -2.09 8.71 16.68
N GLU A 76 -3.02 8.94 15.76
CA GLU A 76 -3.14 8.17 14.52
C GLU A 76 -1.88 8.34 13.64
N LYS A 77 -1.37 9.58 13.50
CA LYS A 77 -0.08 9.83 12.84
C LYS A 77 1.11 9.15 13.52
N GLU A 78 1.19 9.17 14.85
CA GLU A 78 2.28 8.49 15.58
C GLU A 78 2.20 6.97 15.50
N GLN A 79 1.00 6.39 15.46
CA GLN A 79 0.80 4.96 15.27
C GLN A 79 1.14 4.51 13.85
N VAL A 80 0.70 5.23 12.82
CA VAL A 80 1.06 4.98 11.40
C VAL A 80 2.57 5.04 11.21
N LYS A 81 3.24 6.04 11.79
CA LYS A 81 4.70 6.19 11.73
C LYS A 81 5.42 5.00 12.37
N LYS A 82 4.95 4.51 13.52
CA LYS A 82 5.53 3.31 14.18
C LYS A 82 5.28 2.02 13.39
N SER A 83 4.13 1.87 12.74
CA SER A 83 3.79 0.69 11.95
C SER A 83 4.55 0.64 10.62
N THR A 84 4.81 1.79 10.01
CA THR A 84 5.48 1.88 8.71
C THR A 84 7.01 1.80 8.83
N LEU A 85 7.58 2.38 9.90
CA LEU A 85 8.97 2.12 10.29
C LEU A 85 9.22 0.61 10.46
N LYS A 86 8.26 -0.15 11.03
CA LYS A 86 8.36 -1.62 11.14
C LYS A 86 8.38 -2.34 9.79
N ILE A 87 7.80 -1.78 8.72
CA ILE A 87 7.84 -2.37 7.37
C ILE A 87 9.21 -2.15 6.76
N ILE A 88 9.70 -0.90 6.73
CA ILE A 88 11.05 -0.56 6.26
C ILE A 88 12.12 -1.35 7.04
N ASP A 89 11.96 -1.46 8.36
CA ASP A 89 12.84 -2.21 9.26
C ASP A 89 12.87 -3.72 8.99
N LYS A 90 11.78 -4.30 8.48
CA LYS A 90 11.68 -5.73 8.14
C LYS A 90 12.12 -6.06 6.71
N HIS A 91 12.04 -5.11 5.78
CA HIS A 91 12.29 -5.37 4.35
C HIS A 91 13.69 -4.99 3.89
N PHE A 92 14.32 -3.98 4.49
CA PHE A 92 15.62 -3.50 4.01
C PHE A 92 16.80 -3.92 4.88
N SER A 93 17.95 -4.14 4.23
CA SER A 93 19.19 -4.31 4.96
C SER A 93 19.46 -3.07 5.83
N PRO A 94 20.13 -3.22 7.00
CA PRO A 94 20.52 -2.08 7.82
C PRO A 94 21.26 -0.99 7.03
N ARG A 95 21.97 -1.36 5.95
CA ARG A 95 22.71 -0.43 5.08
C ARG A 95 21.79 0.45 4.25
N ILE A 96 20.78 -0.14 3.61
CA ILE A 96 19.81 0.63 2.82
C ILE A 96 19.04 1.59 3.74
N ARG A 97 18.73 1.16 4.97
CA ARG A 97 18.11 2.05 5.97
C ARG A 97 19.00 3.22 6.35
N ALA A 98 20.28 2.96 6.62
CA ALA A 98 21.24 4.03 6.88
C ALA A 98 21.34 5.02 5.70
N PHE A 99 21.28 4.50 4.46
CA PHE A 99 21.28 5.33 3.25
C PHE A 99 20.05 6.23 3.17
N PHE A 100 18.85 5.71 3.44
CA PHE A 100 17.64 6.53 3.54
C PHE A 100 17.75 7.61 4.61
N GLY A 101 18.33 7.30 5.77
CA GLY A 101 18.60 8.28 6.82
C GLY A 101 19.49 9.43 6.35
N VAL A 102 20.52 9.15 5.53
CA VAL A 102 21.35 10.19 4.90
C VAL A 102 20.53 11.03 3.91
N LEU A 103 19.74 10.40 3.05
CA LEU A 103 18.90 11.13 2.09
C LEU A 103 17.89 12.07 2.77
N GLU A 104 17.35 11.65 3.92
CA GLU A 104 16.45 12.45 4.75
C GLU A 104 17.16 13.64 5.39
N ARG A 105 18.32 13.43 6.03
CA ARG A 105 19.13 14.52 6.59
C ARG A 105 19.56 15.54 5.54
N ARG A 106 19.82 15.09 4.30
CA ARG A 106 20.20 15.94 3.17
C ARG A 106 19.01 16.60 2.46
N GLY A 107 17.78 16.36 2.91
CA GLY A 107 16.56 16.94 2.35
C GLY A 107 16.25 16.46 0.91
N VAL A 108 16.84 15.35 0.49
CA VAL A 108 16.62 14.75 -0.84
C VAL A 108 15.27 14.04 -0.86
N MET A 109 15.00 13.25 0.19
CA MET A 109 13.78 12.46 0.32
C MET A 109 13.26 12.59 1.75
N ASN A 110 11.94 12.73 1.91
CA ASN A 110 11.30 12.57 3.22
C ASN A 110 10.67 11.18 3.27
N LEU A 111 11.00 10.38 4.28
CA LEU A 111 10.36 9.08 4.50
C LEU A 111 8.85 9.24 4.63
N GLU A 112 8.34 10.29 5.27
CA GLU A 112 6.90 10.59 5.34
C GLU A 112 6.28 10.80 3.95
N LYS A 113 7.05 11.30 2.96
CA LYS A 113 6.56 11.44 1.58
C LYS A 113 6.53 10.09 0.85
N LEU A 114 7.57 9.27 1.03
CA LEU A 114 7.62 7.88 0.55
C LEU A 114 6.42 7.09 1.08
N GLU A 115 6.15 7.23 2.36
CA GLU A 115 5.01 6.65 3.05
C GLU A 115 3.69 7.11 2.42
N ASN A 116 3.49 8.43 2.27
CA ASN A 116 2.29 8.98 1.63
C ASN A 116 2.07 8.49 0.18
N ASP A 117 3.14 8.29 -0.60
CA ASP A 117 3.05 7.78 -1.97
C ASP A 117 2.68 6.29 -2.00
N ILE A 118 3.20 5.47 -1.06
CA ILE A 118 2.73 4.09 -0.84
C ILE A 118 1.25 4.09 -0.44
N PHE A 119 0.84 4.99 0.45
CA PHE A 119 -0.52 5.07 0.99
C PHE A 119 -1.55 5.56 -0.02
N LYS A 120 -1.20 6.50 -0.90
CA LYS A 120 -2.10 6.99 -1.95
C LYS A 120 -2.52 5.86 -2.89
N ASN A 121 -1.64 4.92 -3.18
CA ASN A 121 -1.94 3.77 -4.03
C ASN A 121 -2.73 2.66 -3.29
N LEU A 122 -2.63 2.56 -1.96
CA LEU A 122 -3.43 1.63 -1.15
C LEU A 122 -4.85 2.16 -0.86
N SER A 123 -5.06 3.48 -0.91
CA SER A 123 -6.38 4.09 -0.78
C SER A 123 -7.39 3.70 -1.88
N LEU A 124 -6.92 3.01 -2.94
CA LEU A 124 -7.73 2.46 -4.01
C LEU A 124 -8.11 0.98 -3.80
N ALA A 125 -7.52 0.32 -2.81
CA ALA A 125 -7.81 -1.08 -2.52
C ALA A 125 -9.23 -1.24 -1.98
N PHE A 126 -9.89 -2.32 -2.34
CA PHE A 126 -11.22 -2.66 -1.84
C PHE A 126 -11.27 -4.13 -1.44
N ILE A 127 -12.22 -4.42 -0.55
CA ILE A 127 -12.44 -5.79 -0.07
C ILE A 127 -13.56 -6.41 -0.89
N MET A 128 -13.31 -7.60 -1.41
CA MET A 128 -14.35 -8.47 -1.96
C MET A 128 -14.63 -9.61 -0.99
N LEU A 129 -15.88 -9.72 -0.55
CA LEU A 129 -16.35 -10.80 0.30
C LEU A 129 -17.38 -11.61 -0.47
N GLU A 130 -17.14 -12.91 -0.57
CA GLU A 130 -18.07 -13.88 -1.12
C GLU A 130 -18.56 -14.81 -0.01
N ARG A 131 -19.88 -14.95 0.09
CA ARG A 131 -20.50 -15.99 0.90
C ARG A 131 -20.51 -17.28 0.06
N GLY A 132 -19.77 -18.28 0.54
CA GLY A 132 -19.47 -19.53 -0.15
C GLY A 132 -20.62 -20.11 -0.96
N GLU A 133 -20.32 -20.56 -2.17
CA GLU A 133 -21.27 -21.24 -3.04
C GLU A 133 -21.91 -22.47 -2.37
N ALA A 134 -23.23 -22.56 -2.45
CA ALA A 134 -24.05 -23.72 -2.07
C ALA A 134 -23.94 -24.87 -3.10
N LEU A 135 -22.72 -25.18 -3.54
CA LEU A 135 -22.41 -26.35 -4.35
C LEU A 135 -22.19 -27.56 -3.42
N ASP A 136 -22.80 -28.69 -3.78
CA ASP A 136 -22.60 -29.96 -3.10
C ASP A 136 -21.12 -30.39 -3.13
N GLY A 137 -20.66 -31.07 -2.08
CA GLY A 137 -19.25 -31.47 -1.94
C GLY A 137 -18.78 -32.41 -3.05
N HIS A 138 -19.65 -33.33 -3.50
CA HIS A 138 -19.35 -34.22 -4.63
C HIS A 138 -19.27 -33.44 -5.94
N LEU A 139 -20.15 -32.47 -6.14
CA LEU A 139 -20.12 -31.64 -7.35
C LEU A 139 -18.91 -30.70 -7.38
N LYS A 140 -18.54 -30.08 -6.25
CA LYS A 140 -17.29 -29.30 -6.10
C LYS A 140 -16.07 -30.12 -6.49
N TYR A 141 -16.06 -31.39 -6.09
CA TYR A 141 -15.00 -32.33 -6.41
C TYR A 141 -14.85 -32.58 -7.92
N ARG A 142 -15.96 -32.86 -8.61
CA ARG A 142 -15.97 -33.05 -10.07
C ARG A 142 -15.50 -31.81 -10.83
N ILE A 143 -16.02 -30.64 -10.43
CA ILE A 143 -15.62 -29.36 -11.05
C ILE A 143 -14.13 -29.10 -10.86
N SER A 144 -13.60 -29.42 -9.67
CA SER A 144 -12.17 -29.28 -9.35
C SER A 144 -11.27 -30.13 -10.23
N ASN A 145 -11.62 -31.38 -10.50
CA ASN A 145 -10.87 -32.22 -11.43
C ASN A 145 -10.89 -31.69 -12.87
N VAL A 146 -12.05 -31.19 -13.34
CA VAL A 146 -12.18 -30.59 -14.68
C VAL A 146 -11.29 -29.35 -14.83
N LEU A 147 -11.25 -28.49 -13.82
CA LEU A 147 -10.43 -27.28 -13.83
C LEU A 147 -8.93 -27.57 -13.83
N GLU A 148 -8.52 -28.67 -13.20
CA GLU A 148 -7.12 -29.11 -13.17
C GLU A 148 -6.72 -29.97 -14.39
N GLY A 149 -7.62 -30.20 -15.35
CA GLY A 149 -7.35 -31.03 -16.52
C GLY A 149 -7.22 -32.53 -16.20
N LYS A 150 -7.89 -32.99 -15.15
CA LYS A 150 -7.82 -34.38 -14.66
C LYS A 150 -9.15 -35.11 -14.87
N ALA A 151 -9.11 -36.43 -14.76
CA ALA A 151 -10.31 -37.24 -14.97
C ALA A 151 -11.38 -36.85 -13.91
N PRO A 152 -12.62 -36.56 -14.31
CA PRO A 152 -13.67 -36.12 -13.37
C PRO A 152 -13.86 -37.11 -12.21
N ASN A 153 -13.66 -38.40 -12.50
CA ASN A 153 -13.86 -39.52 -11.58
C ASN A 153 -12.63 -39.98 -10.79
N GLU A 154 -11.46 -39.40 -11.02
CA GLU A 154 -10.27 -39.65 -10.20
C GLU A 154 -10.60 -39.42 -8.73
N TYR A 155 -10.17 -40.25 -7.78
CA TYR A 155 -10.47 -40.09 -6.35
C TYR A 155 -9.38 -39.30 -5.61
N ARG A 156 -9.79 -38.36 -4.75
CA ARG A 156 -8.92 -37.69 -3.78
C ARG A 156 -9.65 -37.45 -2.48
N ARG A 157 -8.83 -37.34 -1.43
CA ARG A 157 -9.27 -37.18 -0.06
C ARG A 157 -9.98 -35.84 0.19
N ILE A 158 -9.63 -34.78 -0.55
CA ILE A 158 -10.17 -33.42 -0.39
C ILE A 158 -10.16 -32.73 -1.78
N PRO A 159 -11.23 -32.03 -2.20
CA PRO A 159 -11.18 -31.16 -3.38
C PRO A 159 -10.15 -30.04 -3.18
N SER A 160 -9.40 -29.69 -4.23
CA SER A 160 -8.40 -28.60 -4.15
C SER A 160 -9.04 -27.22 -4.11
N LEU A 161 -10.27 -27.08 -4.60
CA LEU A 161 -11.05 -25.84 -4.56
C LEU A 161 -11.85 -25.72 -3.26
N SER A 162 -11.77 -24.55 -2.61
CA SER A 162 -12.73 -24.18 -1.57
C SER A 162 -14.05 -23.66 -2.18
N THR A 163 -13.97 -22.79 -3.20
CA THR A 163 -15.09 -22.19 -3.96
C THR A 163 -14.63 -21.86 -5.38
N LEU A 164 -15.53 -21.86 -6.37
CA LEU A 164 -15.21 -21.42 -7.74
C LEU A 164 -14.81 -19.95 -7.75
N PHE A 165 -15.44 -19.13 -6.91
CA PHE A 165 -15.07 -17.73 -6.75
C PHE A 165 -13.62 -17.57 -6.29
N ARG A 166 -13.15 -18.34 -5.30
CA ARG A 166 -11.75 -18.30 -4.87
C ARG A 166 -10.79 -18.69 -6.00
N HIS A 167 -11.12 -19.73 -6.74
CA HIS A 167 -10.30 -20.14 -7.88
C HIS A 167 -10.28 -19.07 -8.97
N PHE A 168 -11.43 -18.47 -9.29
CA PHE A 168 -11.52 -17.36 -10.23
C PHE A 168 -10.63 -16.18 -9.80
N MET A 169 -10.72 -15.76 -8.52
CA MET A 169 -9.91 -14.66 -8.00
C MET A 169 -8.41 -14.94 -8.07
N LEU A 170 -7.98 -16.17 -7.74
CA LEU A 170 -6.56 -16.53 -7.63
C LEU A 170 -5.91 -16.97 -8.94
N ASN A 171 -6.69 -17.39 -9.95
CA ASN A 171 -6.15 -17.88 -11.22
C ASN A 171 -6.47 -16.98 -12.42
N GLU A 172 -7.59 -16.26 -12.39
CA GLU A 172 -7.99 -15.37 -13.50
C GLU A 172 -7.74 -13.91 -13.13
N VAL A 173 -8.35 -13.41 -12.06
CA VAL A 173 -8.33 -11.97 -11.71
C VAL A 173 -6.92 -11.47 -11.40
N VAL A 174 -6.08 -12.29 -10.77
CA VAL A 174 -4.67 -11.94 -10.48
C VAL A 174 -3.84 -11.65 -11.74
N THR A 175 -4.30 -12.10 -12.91
CA THR A 175 -3.60 -11.89 -14.19
C THR A 175 -4.11 -10.69 -14.97
N TRP A 176 -5.17 -10.02 -14.49
CA TRP A 176 -5.76 -8.88 -15.18
C TRP A 176 -4.87 -7.64 -15.10
N GLN A 177 -4.78 -6.90 -16.19
CA GLN A 177 -3.94 -5.69 -16.27
C GLN A 177 -4.44 -4.56 -15.37
N GLU A 178 -5.71 -4.60 -14.99
CA GLU A 178 -6.37 -3.66 -14.10
C GLU A 178 -6.08 -3.92 -12.61
N VAL A 179 -5.47 -5.06 -12.28
CA VAL A 179 -5.25 -5.55 -10.92
C VAL A 179 -3.75 -5.68 -10.66
N ASP A 180 -3.25 -4.95 -9.66
CA ASP A 180 -1.87 -5.12 -9.20
C ASP A 180 -1.72 -6.38 -8.35
N ASN A 181 -2.71 -6.64 -7.49
CA ASN A 181 -2.64 -7.77 -6.57
C ASN A 181 -4.01 -8.23 -6.09
N VAL A 182 -4.13 -9.54 -5.84
CA VAL A 182 -5.28 -10.19 -5.21
C VAL A 182 -4.77 -11.00 -4.03
N ILE A 183 -5.11 -10.56 -2.82
CA ILE A 183 -4.61 -11.21 -1.61
C ILE A 183 -5.75 -11.94 -0.91
N PRO A 184 -5.70 -13.27 -0.78
CA PRO A 184 -6.69 -14.01 -0.02
C PRO A 184 -6.50 -13.78 1.48
N ILE A 185 -7.55 -13.32 2.16
CA ILE A 185 -7.57 -13.21 3.62
C ILE A 185 -8.02 -14.56 4.19
N LYS A 186 -7.20 -15.15 5.07
CA LYS A 186 -7.53 -16.41 5.75
C LYS A 186 -8.63 -16.18 6.78
N ILE A 187 -9.75 -16.87 6.63
CA ILE A 187 -10.87 -16.84 7.56
C ILE A 187 -11.48 -18.23 7.75
N ARG A 188 -12.33 -18.37 8.78
CA ARG A 188 -13.06 -19.61 9.08
C ARG A 188 -14.06 -19.96 7.96
N GLN A 189 -14.44 -21.23 7.90
CA GLN A 189 -15.23 -21.84 6.82
C GLN A 189 -16.49 -21.05 6.43
N GLY A 190 -16.79 -21.00 5.13
CA GLY A 190 -18.06 -20.47 4.59
C GLY A 190 -17.99 -19.14 3.86
N PHE A 191 -16.84 -18.46 3.86
CA PHE A 191 -16.63 -17.22 3.11
C PHE A 191 -15.26 -17.19 2.43
N SER A 192 -15.17 -16.43 1.35
CA SER A 192 -13.91 -16.07 0.69
C SER A 192 -13.75 -14.56 0.77
N ILE A 193 -12.66 -14.07 1.38
CA ILE A 193 -12.37 -12.64 1.45
C ILE A 193 -11.08 -12.35 0.71
N PHE A 194 -11.08 -11.31 -0.11
CA PHE A 194 -9.92 -10.84 -0.86
C PHE A 194 -9.72 -9.35 -0.67
N LEU A 195 -8.47 -8.95 -0.44
CA LEU A 195 -8.03 -7.57 -0.67
C LEU A 195 -7.62 -7.46 -2.13
N VAL A 196 -8.32 -6.62 -2.89
CA VAL A 196 -8.02 -6.36 -4.30
C VAL A 196 -7.36 -4.98 -4.40
N ILE A 197 -6.16 -4.95 -4.97
CA ILE A 197 -5.41 -3.72 -5.17
C ILE A 197 -5.45 -3.43 -6.68
N PRO A 198 -6.15 -2.38 -7.13
CA PRO A 198 -6.20 -2.02 -8.54
C PRO A 198 -4.90 -1.34 -8.97
N SER A 199 -4.50 -1.52 -10.23
CA SER A 199 -3.31 -0.88 -10.80
C SER A 199 -3.45 0.63 -11.00
N LYS A 200 -4.68 1.11 -11.07
CA LYS A 200 -5.04 2.53 -11.21
C LYS A 200 -6.43 2.77 -10.64
N HIS A 201 -6.85 4.03 -10.53
CA HIS A 201 -8.22 4.33 -10.11
C HIS A 201 -9.23 3.70 -11.09
N ALA A 202 -9.93 2.67 -10.63
CA ALA A 202 -10.83 1.85 -11.45
C ALA A 202 -12.19 1.72 -10.73
N PRO A 203 -13.06 2.75 -10.82
CA PRO A 203 -14.30 2.85 -10.04
C PRO A 203 -15.32 1.74 -10.35
N HIS A 204 -15.13 0.98 -11.43
CA HIS A 204 -16.00 -0.13 -11.85
C HIS A 204 -15.32 -1.50 -11.77
N LEU A 205 -14.14 -1.62 -11.13
CA LEU A 205 -13.41 -2.89 -11.09
C LEU A 205 -14.21 -3.98 -10.37
N GLY A 206 -14.97 -3.63 -9.34
CA GLY A 206 -15.85 -4.57 -8.65
C GLY A 206 -16.90 -5.19 -9.57
N ASP A 207 -17.56 -4.37 -10.39
CA ASP A 207 -18.55 -4.81 -11.37
C ASP A 207 -17.90 -5.65 -12.48
N LEU A 208 -16.70 -5.26 -12.91
CA LEU A 208 -15.90 -6.00 -13.88
C LEU A 208 -15.57 -7.41 -13.36
N ILE A 209 -15.14 -7.52 -12.10
CA ILE A 209 -14.84 -8.82 -11.46
C ILE A 209 -16.12 -9.66 -11.34
N ILE A 210 -17.25 -9.08 -10.92
CA ILE A 210 -18.54 -9.81 -10.84
C ILE A 210 -18.98 -10.30 -12.23
N GLY A 211 -18.86 -9.45 -13.26
CA GLY A 211 -19.16 -9.82 -14.64
C GLY A 211 -18.25 -10.91 -15.17
N GLY A 212 -16.95 -10.82 -14.90
CA GLY A 212 -15.95 -11.83 -15.22
C GLY A 212 -16.26 -13.17 -14.56
N TYR A 213 -16.66 -13.16 -13.29
CA TYR A 213 -17.04 -14.38 -12.56
C TYR A 213 -18.27 -15.05 -13.18
N ARG A 214 -19.27 -14.28 -13.64
CA ARG A 214 -20.43 -14.85 -14.37
C ARG A 214 -20.00 -15.56 -15.64
N ASN A 215 -19.09 -14.96 -16.41
CA ASN A 215 -18.58 -15.56 -17.65
C ASN A 215 -17.73 -16.80 -17.36
N TYR A 216 -16.90 -16.73 -16.31
CA TYR A 216 -16.08 -17.85 -15.85
C TYR A 216 -16.94 -19.07 -15.48
N VAL A 217 -17.99 -18.88 -14.67
CA VAL A 217 -18.90 -19.97 -14.29
C VAL A 217 -19.69 -20.50 -15.49
N ARG A 218 -20.10 -19.64 -16.44
CA ARG A 218 -20.74 -20.08 -17.69
C ARG A 218 -19.83 -20.98 -18.52
N ASN A 219 -18.55 -20.61 -18.65
CA ASN A 219 -17.58 -21.43 -19.38
C ASN A 219 -17.38 -22.80 -18.71
N ILE A 220 -17.39 -22.86 -17.37
CA ILE A 220 -17.34 -24.13 -16.63
C ILE A 220 -18.62 -24.94 -16.85
N TYR A 221 -19.77 -24.28 -16.82
CA TYR A 221 -21.06 -24.88 -17.14
C TYR A 221 -21.04 -25.57 -18.51
N ASP A 222 -20.62 -24.87 -19.55
CA ASP A 222 -20.54 -25.42 -20.90
C ASP A 222 -19.54 -26.59 -20.97
N LYS A 223 -18.39 -26.49 -20.29
CA LYS A 223 -17.41 -27.59 -20.21
C LYS A 223 -17.99 -28.83 -19.54
N ILE A 224 -18.76 -28.68 -18.48
CA ILE A 224 -19.32 -29.82 -17.72
C ILE A 224 -20.48 -30.46 -18.47
N GLN A 225 -21.38 -29.67 -19.07
CA GLN A 225 -22.51 -30.23 -19.83
C GLN A 225 -22.05 -31.03 -21.04
N ASN A 226 -20.96 -30.57 -21.70
CA ASN A 226 -20.40 -31.22 -22.88
C ASN A 226 -19.38 -32.33 -22.57
N ASN A 227 -19.04 -32.57 -21.29
CA ASN A 227 -18.07 -33.61 -20.93
C ASN A 227 -18.76 -35.00 -20.91
N PRO A 228 -18.31 -35.97 -21.73
CA PRO A 228 -18.88 -37.31 -21.76
C PRO A 228 -18.56 -38.15 -20.51
N ASP A 229 -17.51 -37.80 -19.76
CA ASP A 229 -17.04 -38.55 -18.59
C ASP A 229 -17.78 -38.17 -17.29
N ILE A 230 -18.69 -37.20 -17.36
CA ILE A 230 -19.52 -36.75 -16.24
C ILE A 230 -20.92 -37.37 -16.37
N SER A 231 -21.42 -37.96 -15.28
CA SER A 231 -22.73 -38.60 -15.24
C SER A 231 -23.86 -37.59 -15.53
N GLU A 232 -24.95 -38.04 -16.16
CA GLU A 232 -26.13 -37.19 -16.39
C GLU A 232 -26.77 -36.71 -15.07
N GLU A 233 -26.64 -37.49 -14.00
CA GLU A 233 -27.09 -37.08 -12.66
C GLU A 233 -26.29 -35.86 -12.14
N ASP A 234 -24.96 -35.89 -12.25
CA ASP A 234 -24.12 -34.76 -11.83
C ASP A 234 -24.33 -33.53 -12.73
N LYS A 235 -24.52 -33.73 -14.05
CA LYS A 235 -24.87 -32.65 -14.98
C LYS A 235 -26.20 -32.01 -14.60
N GLN A 236 -27.20 -32.81 -14.22
CA GLN A 236 -28.50 -32.32 -13.78
C GLN A 236 -28.39 -31.51 -12.48
N LYS A 237 -27.64 -32.00 -11.48
CA LYS A 237 -27.36 -31.24 -10.25
C LYS A 237 -26.69 -29.90 -10.55
N PHE A 238 -25.76 -29.87 -11.51
CA PHE A 238 -25.11 -28.63 -11.90
C PHE A 238 -26.04 -27.67 -12.65
N ARG A 239 -26.93 -28.18 -13.52
CA ARG A 239 -28.00 -27.38 -14.15
C ARG A 239 -28.89 -26.71 -13.11
N GLU A 240 -29.33 -27.46 -12.11
CA GLU A 240 -30.18 -26.95 -11.04
C GLU A 240 -29.47 -25.87 -10.23
N TRP A 241 -28.21 -26.08 -9.88
CA TRP A 241 -27.42 -25.06 -9.20
C TRP A 241 -27.22 -23.81 -10.08
N TYR A 242 -26.82 -23.99 -11.34
CA TYR A 242 -26.56 -22.89 -12.28
C TYR A 242 -27.83 -22.08 -12.56
N SER A 243 -29.01 -22.69 -12.58
CA SER A 243 -30.28 -21.98 -12.74
C SER A 243 -30.56 -20.95 -11.62
N LYS A 244 -29.95 -21.16 -10.44
CA LYS A 244 -30.06 -20.26 -9.28
C LYS A 244 -28.87 -19.32 -9.17
N PHE A 245 -27.83 -19.50 -9.99
CA PHE A 245 -26.61 -18.72 -9.96
C PHE A 245 -26.84 -17.33 -10.57
N ASN A 246 -26.71 -16.30 -9.73
CA ASN A 246 -26.94 -14.91 -10.10
C ASN A 246 -26.15 -13.96 -9.17
N PRO A 247 -24.80 -13.96 -9.22
CA PRO A 247 -24.01 -13.00 -8.45
C PRO A 247 -24.37 -11.57 -8.89
N PRO A 248 -24.32 -10.55 -8.00
CA PRO A 248 -23.80 -10.61 -6.63
C PRO A 248 -24.80 -11.12 -5.59
N ILE A 249 -25.95 -11.67 -5.98
CA ILE A 249 -26.98 -12.15 -5.05
C ILE A 249 -26.74 -13.61 -4.65
N ASN A 250 -26.39 -14.47 -5.63
CA ASN A 250 -26.11 -15.89 -5.38
C ASN A 250 -24.93 -16.41 -6.24
N PRO A 251 -23.74 -16.65 -5.65
CA PRO A 251 -23.39 -16.37 -4.26
C PRO A 251 -23.44 -14.87 -3.95
N ALA A 252 -23.62 -14.54 -2.67
CA ALA A 252 -23.63 -13.15 -2.23
C ALA A 252 -22.20 -12.59 -2.32
N ILE A 253 -21.98 -11.57 -3.16
CA ILE A 253 -20.68 -10.91 -3.34
C ILE A 253 -20.82 -9.45 -2.93
N LEU A 254 -20.09 -9.06 -1.88
CA LEU A 254 -20.03 -7.69 -1.40
C LEU A 254 -18.71 -7.06 -1.82
N VAL A 255 -18.80 -5.89 -2.46
CA VAL A 255 -17.65 -5.06 -2.79
C VAL A 255 -17.65 -3.83 -1.90
N LEU A 256 -16.66 -3.71 -1.05
CA LEU A 256 -16.57 -2.65 -0.04
C LEU A 256 -15.62 -1.56 -0.54
N PHE A 257 -16.17 -0.50 -1.16
CA PHE A 257 -15.46 0.69 -1.65
C PHE A 257 -15.56 1.87 -0.68
N PRO A 258 -14.61 2.83 -0.78
CA PRO A 258 -13.52 2.93 0.16
C PRO A 258 -14.06 3.16 1.58
N TYR A 259 -14.24 2.10 2.35
CA TYR A 259 -14.16 2.28 3.80
C TYR A 259 -12.70 2.53 4.12
N GLN A 260 -12.46 3.53 4.95
CA GLN A 260 -11.17 3.93 5.51
C GLN A 260 -10.55 2.77 6.31
N THR A 261 -10.19 1.68 5.65
CA THR A 261 -9.42 0.61 6.24
C THR A 261 -8.00 1.16 6.34
N SER A 262 -7.61 1.52 7.55
CA SER A 262 -6.29 2.07 7.79
C SER A 262 -5.24 1.01 7.45
N ILE A 263 -4.03 1.44 7.13
CA ILE A 263 -2.94 0.49 6.83
C ILE A 263 -2.69 -0.42 8.03
N GLU A 264 -2.94 0.04 9.25
CA GLU A 264 -2.88 -0.76 10.47
C GLU A 264 -3.85 -1.93 10.40
N VAL A 265 -5.08 -1.71 9.95
CA VAL A 265 -6.07 -2.79 9.81
C VAL A 265 -5.63 -3.77 8.71
N ILE A 266 -5.16 -3.28 7.57
CA ILE A 266 -4.61 -4.12 6.50
C ILE A 266 -3.42 -4.93 7.01
N LEU A 267 -2.48 -4.30 7.70
CA LEU A 267 -1.28 -4.92 8.25
C LEU A 267 -1.59 -5.85 9.42
N GLU A 268 -2.58 -5.55 10.25
CA GLU A 268 -3.04 -6.40 11.36
C GLU A 268 -3.58 -7.70 10.78
N TYR A 269 -4.47 -7.62 9.78
CA TYR A 269 -4.97 -8.78 9.05
C TYR A 269 -3.88 -9.54 8.27
N LEU A 270 -2.91 -8.85 7.68
CA LEU A 270 -1.79 -9.49 6.98
C LEU A 270 -0.71 -10.02 7.94
N SER A 271 -0.60 -9.50 9.16
CA SER A 271 0.39 -9.91 10.17
C SER A 271 -0.01 -11.17 10.92
N GLU A 272 -1.31 -11.49 10.96
CA GLU A 272 -1.79 -12.85 11.25
C GLU A 272 -1.58 -13.81 10.06
N GLY A 273 -1.27 -13.27 8.88
CA GLY A 273 -0.83 -13.97 7.67
C GLY A 273 0.70 -14.18 7.61
N SER A 274 1.14 -14.92 6.59
CA SER A 274 2.55 -15.21 6.36
C SER A 274 3.33 -13.92 6.04
N SER A 275 4.55 -13.78 6.55
CA SER A 275 5.45 -12.65 6.22
C SER A 275 5.69 -12.43 4.71
N GLU A 276 5.38 -13.44 3.89
CA GLU A 276 5.47 -13.42 2.43
C GLU A 276 4.36 -12.58 1.79
N ASP A 277 3.15 -12.54 2.35
CA ASP A 277 2.03 -11.77 1.79
C ASP A 277 2.29 -10.25 1.92
N ILE A 278 2.90 -9.84 3.04
CA ILE A 278 3.36 -8.46 3.24
C ILE A 278 4.47 -8.12 2.25
N LYS A 279 5.42 -9.04 1.98
CA LYS A 279 6.47 -8.84 0.97
C LYS A 279 5.87 -8.63 -0.42
N LEU A 280 4.90 -9.46 -0.83
CA LEU A 280 4.28 -9.38 -2.16
C LEU A 280 3.58 -8.04 -2.43
N VAL A 281 3.01 -7.43 -1.40
CA VAL A 281 2.27 -6.15 -1.55
C VAL A 281 3.19 -4.95 -1.52
N PHE A 282 4.11 -4.94 -0.56
CA PHE A 282 4.88 -3.73 -0.26
C PHE A 282 6.21 -3.70 -0.99
N ALA A 283 6.89 -4.83 -1.21
CA ALA A 283 8.22 -4.84 -1.81
C ALA A 283 8.23 -4.23 -3.23
N PRO A 284 7.34 -4.60 -4.17
CA PRO A 284 7.37 -4.02 -5.52
C PRO A 284 7.09 -2.51 -5.52
N LYS A 285 6.22 -2.03 -4.63
CA LYS A 285 5.90 -0.60 -4.49
C LYS A 285 7.08 0.17 -3.90
N ILE A 286 7.72 -0.41 -2.89
CA ILE A 286 8.91 0.14 -2.25
C ILE A 286 10.08 0.19 -3.24
N GLU A 287 10.31 -0.88 -4.01
CA GLU A 287 11.31 -0.94 -5.08
C GLU A 287 11.06 0.12 -6.16
N THR A 288 9.80 0.28 -6.58
CA THR A 288 9.40 1.30 -7.56
C THR A 288 9.75 2.69 -7.06
N ILE A 289 9.45 3.00 -5.79
CA ILE A 289 9.72 4.34 -5.27
C ILE A 289 11.22 4.52 -5.03
N LEU A 290 11.93 3.49 -4.57
CA LEU A 290 13.38 3.53 -4.47
C LEU A 290 13.99 3.87 -5.84
N LYS A 291 13.59 3.16 -6.90
CA LYS A 291 14.03 3.44 -8.27
C LYS A 291 13.75 4.89 -8.69
N GLN A 292 12.52 5.37 -8.52
CA GLN A 292 12.14 6.76 -8.80
C GLN A 292 12.97 7.79 -8.02
N THR A 293 13.32 7.46 -6.79
CA THR A 293 14.14 8.33 -5.93
C THR A 293 15.57 8.39 -6.43
N LEU A 294 16.13 7.26 -6.83
CA LEU A 294 17.50 7.14 -7.33
C LEU A 294 17.67 7.75 -8.72
N ASP A 295 16.59 7.87 -9.48
CA ASP A 295 16.52 8.61 -10.76
C ASP A 295 16.60 10.14 -10.58
N VAL A 296 16.50 10.66 -9.34
CA VAL A 296 16.64 12.09 -9.08
C VAL A 296 18.13 12.49 -9.16
N GLY A 297 18.50 13.25 -10.20
CA GLY A 297 19.88 13.72 -10.45
C GLY A 297 20.51 14.60 -9.34
N ARG A 298 19.77 14.92 -8.28
CA ARG A 298 20.27 15.65 -7.09
C ARG A 298 21.03 14.76 -6.10
N ILE A 299 20.96 13.44 -6.24
CA ILE A 299 21.68 12.52 -5.35
C ILE A 299 23.17 12.52 -5.70
N LYS A 300 24.00 12.85 -4.70
CA LYS A 300 25.46 12.84 -4.81
C LYS A 300 26.01 11.46 -4.47
N LEU A 301 27.04 11.01 -5.18
CA LEU A 301 27.71 9.73 -4.89
C LEU A 301 28.37 9.74 -3.51
N ALA A 302 28.75 10.92 -3.02
CA ALA A 302 29.26 11.14 -1.67
C ALA A 302 28.33 10.66 -0.55
N TYR A 303 27.00 10.61 -0.80
CA TYR A 303 26.04 10.14 0.21
C TYR A 303 26.20 8.65 0.52
N LEU A 304 26.76 7.86 -0.40
CA LEU A 304 27.15 6.47 -0.14
C LEU A 304 28.29 6.39 0.90
N PHE A 305 29.25 7.32 0.85
CA PHE A 305 30.35 7.39 1.80
C PHE A 305 29.88 7.87 3.19
N GLU A 306 29.01 8.87 3.22
CA GLU A 306 28.39 9.32 4.48
C GLU A 306 27.63 8.18 5.17
N THR A 307 26.93 7.35 4.39
CA THR A 307 26.14 6.23 4.91
C THR A 307 26.98 5.20 5.66
N VAL A 308 28.19 4.92 5.18
CA VAL A 308 29.07 3.92 5.79
C VAL A 308 29.99 4.49 6.86
N GLY A 309 29.85 5.79 7.17
CA GLY A 309 30.51 6.43 8.31
C GLY A 309 31.82 7.14 8.00
N TYR A 310 32.11 7.47 6.73
CA TYR A 310 33.27 8.32 6.42
C TYR A 310 33.12 9.70 7.06
N ALA A 311 34.25 10.25 7.53
CA ALA A 311 34.28 11.56 8.18
C ALA A 311 33.78 12.69 7.27
N ASP A 312 33.13 13.69 7.87
CA ASP A 312 32.53 14.83 7.15
C ASP A 312 33.52 15.54 6.22
N LYS A 313 34.80 15.62 6.60
CA LYS A 313 35.86 16.18 5.77
C LYS A 313 35.98 15.47 4.41
N ILE A 314 35.97 14.13 4.43
CA ILE A 314 36.05 13.29 3.22
C ILE A 314 34.76 13.44 2.41
N VAL A 315 33.62 13.36 3.08
CA VAL A 315 32.30 13.47 2.45
C VAL A 315 32.12 14.82 1.75
N ASN A 316 32.47 15.94 2.39
CA ASN A 316 32.34 17.27 1.82
C ASN A 316 33.24 17.47 0.60
N ARG A 317 34.47 16.94 0.64
CA ARG A 317 35.38 16.98 -0.51
C ARG A 317 34.85 16.16 -1.69
N LEU A 318 34.24 14.99 -1.43
CA LEU A 318 33.55 14.21 -2.45
C LEU A 318 32.31 14.95 -3.02
N ILE A 319 31.58 15.69 -2.18
CA ILE A 319 30.42 16.51 -2.58
C ILE A 319 30.82 17.63 -3.54
N GLU A 320 31.99 18.24 -3.34
CA GLU A 320 32.57 19.27 -4.21
C GLU A 320 33.01 18.67 -5.56
N LEU A 321 33.60 17.48 -5.53
CA LEU A 321 34.12 16.78 -6.72
C LEU A 321 33.08 15.91 -7.45
N ASP A 322 31.82 15.87 -6.98
CA ASP A 322 30.79 14.94 -7.46
C ASP A 322 30.60 15.01 -8.99
N ARG A 323 30.61 16.21 -9.57
CA ARG A 323 30.47 16.43 -11.01
C ARG A 323 31.64 15.80 -11.80
N ASP A 324 32.87 16.05 -11.35
CA ASP A 324 34.07 15.54 -12.02
C ASP A 324 34.17 14.02 -11.89
N ILE A 325 33.81 13.49 -10.72
CA ILE A 325 33.71 12.05 -10.48
C ILE A 325 32.70 11.42 -11.46
N LYS A 326 31.50 11.99 -11.59
CA LYS A 326 30.45 11.51 -12.52
C LYS A 326 30.91 11.54 -13.97
N VAL A 327 31.58 12.61 -14.40
CA VAL A 327 32.19 12.70 -15.74
C VAL A 327 33.26 11.62 -15.95
N LYS A 328 34.08 11.31 -14.95
CA LYS A 328 35.08 10.22 -15.06
C LYS A 328 34.47 8.82 -15.05
N ILE A 329 33.28 8.64 -14.49
CA ILE A 329 32.57 7.35 -14.47
C ILE A 329 31.97 7.04 -15.85
N ASN A 330 31.19 7.96 -16.43
CA ASN A 330 30.41 7.68 -17.65
C ASN A 330 30.34 8.87 -18.65
N GLY A 331 31.20 9.88 -18.51
CA GLY A 331 31.19 11.07 -19.38
C GLY A 331 30.00 12.02 -19.17
N ASN A 332 29.05 11.67 -18.29
CA ASN A 332 27.85 12.46 -18.01
C ASN A 332 27.94 13.14 -16.64
N PRO A 333 27.97 14.49 -16.54
CA PRO A 333 27.95 15.20 -15.26
C PRO A 333 26.63 15.06 -14.50
N GLU A 334 25.55 14.68 -15.17
CA GLU A 334 24.22 14.49 -14.60
C GLU A 334 23.89 13.02 -14.29
N LEU A 335 24.91 12.14 -14.27
CA LEU A 335 24.75 10.73 -13.94
C LEU A 335 23.93 10.56 -12.65
N THR A 336 22.77 9.92 -12.77
CA THR A 336 21.90 9.63 -11.61
C THR A 336 22.47 8.48 -10.79
N LEU A 337 21.99 8.31 -9.55
CA LEU A 337 22.43 7.18 -8.75
C LEU A 337 21.93 5.85 -9.34
N ASN A 338 20.74 5.84 -9.95
CA ASN A 338 20.22 4.67 -10.66
C ASN A 338 21.10 4.29 -11.87
N ASP A 339 21.49 5.26 -12.71
CA ASP A 339 22.39 5.01 -13.85
C ASP A 339 23.76 4.49 -13.40
N PHE A 340 24.28 5.02 -12.29
CA PHE A 340 25.52 4.54 -11.68
C PHE A 340 25.40 3.07 -11.22
N LEU A 341 24.31 2.71 -10.54
CA LEU A 341 24.05 1.35 -10.07
C LEU A 341 23.79 0.37 -11.22
N ALA A 342 23.34 0.85 -12.39
CA ALA A 342 23.15 0.02 -13.57
C ALA A 342 24.46 -0.47 -14.19
N LEU A 343 25.62 0.16 -13.89
CA LEU A 343 26.93 -0.23 -14.39
C LEU A 343 27.30 -1.67 -14.00
N SER A 344 28.21 -2.29 -14.75
CA SER A 344 28.63 -3.68 -14.48
C SER A 344 29.45 -3.84 -13.19
N GLN A 345 30.23 -2.82 -12.82
CA GLN A 345 31.06 -2.81 -11.60
C GLN A 345 31.08 -1.43 -10.94
N PRO A 346 29.95 -0.93 -10.39
CA PRO A 346 29.80 0.47 -9.95
C PRO A 346 30.86 0.87 -8.92
N TYR A 347 31.13 0.00 -7.94
CA TYR A 347 32.18 0.23 -6.94
C TYR A 347 33.57 0.46 -7.56
N LYS A 348 33.97 -0.36 -8.55
CA LYS A 348 35.29 -0.21 -9.18
C LYS A 348 35.36 1.07 -10.02
N HIS A 349 34.28 1.41 -10.73
CA HIS A 349 34.19 2.67 -11.47
C HIS A 349 34.31 3.88 -10.53
N LEU A 350 33.61 3.87 -9.40
CA LEU A 350 33.66 4.93 -8.39
C LEU A 350 35.08 5.11 -7.83
N MET A 351 35.71 4.02 -7.38
CA MET A 351 37.06 4.08 -6.81
C MET A 351 38.10 4.54 -7.84
N ARG A 352 38.00 4.09 -9.10
CA ARG A 352 38.87 4.55 -10.19
C ARG A 352 38.66 6.03 -10.49
N ALA A 353 37.41 6.49 -10.53
CA ALA A 353 37.09 7.89 -10.77
C ALA A 353 37.66 8.80 -9.69
N ILE A 354 37.50 8.44 -8.40
CA ILE A 354 38.08 9.19 -7.28
C ILE A 354 39.61 9.27 -7.42
N LYS A 355 40.28 8.15 -7.73
CA LYS A 355 41.74 8.13 -7.94
C LYS A 355 42.20 9.06 -9.07
N LEU A 356 41.42 9.16 -10.15
CA LEU A 356 41.75 10.00 -11.29
C LEU A 356 41.48 11.49 -11.05
N VAL A 357 40.46 11.81 -10.26
CA VAL A 357 40.09 13.20 -9.93
C VAL A 357 40.97 13.75 -8.82
N ASP A 358 41.18 12.97 -7.75
CA ASP A 358 41.94 13.38 -6.58
C ASP A 358 42.68 12.18 -5.93
N PRO A 359 43.95 11.96 -6.31
CA PRO A 359 44.77 10.88 -5.74
C PRO A 359 44.96 10.98 -4.22
N SER A 360 44.99 12.20 -3.65
CA SER A 360 45.13 12.39 -2.20
C SER A 360 43.89 11.91 -1.47
N LEU A 361 42.71 12.33 -1.95
CA LEU A 361 41.43 11.89 -1.41
C LEU A 361 41.26 10.38 -1.56
N PHE A 362 41.67 9.80 -2.68
CA PHE A 362 41.65 8.34 -2.85
C PHE A 362 42.48 7.64 -1.77
N ASN A 363 43.69 8.12 -1.50
CA ASN A 363 44.55 7.56 -0.45
C ASN A 363 43.91 7.67 0.94
N GLU A 364 43.27 8.80 1.26
CA GLU A 364 42.52 8.98 2.50
C GLU A 364 41.35 8.00 2.61
N VAL A 365 40.61 7.77 1.52
CA VAL A 365 39.46 6.86 1.47
C VAL A 365 39.88 5.40 1.68
N VAL A 366 40.99 4.96 1.07
CA VAL A 366 41.42 3.55 1.12
C VAL A 366 42.12 3.15 2.41
N GLN A 367 42.52 4.09 3.24
CA GLN A 367 43.11 3.81 4.56
C GLN A 367 42.12 3.15 5.53
N TYR A 368 40.81 3.23 5.27
CA TYR A 368 39.75 2.66 6.11
C TYR A 368 39.14 1.40 5.48
N GLU A 369 39.85 0.27 5.56
CA GLU A 369 39.42 -1.00 4.93
C GLU A 369 38.01 -1.46 5.34
N GLY A 370 37.64 -1.27 6.62
CA GLY A 370 36.30 -1.61 7.11
C GLY A 370 35.18 -0.84 6.40
N TYR A 371 35.39 0.47 6.17
CA TYR A 371 34.41 1.31 5.47
C TYR A 371 34.36 1.01 3.97
N LEU A 372 35.48 0.59 3.35
CA LEU A 372 35.47 0.14 1.96
C LEU A 372 34.61 -1.13 1.77
N GLY A 373 34.70 -2.08 2.71
CA GLY A 373 33.87 -3.28 2.71
C GLY A 373 32.39 -2.94 2.81
N GLU A 374 32.04 -2.07 3.75
CA GLU A 374 30.66 -1.61 3.93
C GLU A 374 30.15 -0.79 2.74
N LEU A 375 30.99 0.03 2.10
CA LEU A 375 30.64 0.78 0.89
C LEU A 375 30.31 -0.16 -0.28
N ARG A 376 31.15 -1.19 -0.48
CA ARG A 376 30.92 -2.21 -1.49
C ARG A 376 29.62 -2.96 -1.23
N ASN A 377 29.38 -3.34 0.02
CA ASN A 377 28.16 -4.04 0.42
C ASN A 377 26.92 -3.17 0.26
N LEU A 378 26.98 -1.87 0.60
CA LEU A 378 25.89 -0.92 0.40
C LEU A 378 25.53 -0.78 -1.08
N ILE A 379 26.53 -0.55 -1.94
CA ILE A 379 26.32 -0.45 -3.39
C ILE A 379 25.67 -1.72 -3.92
N ARG A 380 26.16 -2.89 -3.51
CA ARG A 380 25.60 -4.18 -3.90
C ARG A 380 24.15 -4.36 -3.42
N ASP A 381 23.87 -4.02 -2.15
CA ASP A 381 22.51 -4.14 -1.58
C ASP A 381 21.53 -3.25 -2.36
N LEU A 382 21.95 -2.03 -2.73
CA LEU A 382 21.18 -1.12 -3.59
C LEU A 382 21.00 -1.68 -5.02
N GLU A 383 22.05 -2.23 -5.65
CA GLU A 383 21.96 -2.84 -6.99
C GLU A 383 20.94 -4.00 -7.02
N ILE A 384 21.00 -4.89 -6.02
CA ILE A 384 20.09 -6.04 -5.91
C ILE A 384 18.65 -5.56 -5.77
N THR A 385 18.44 -4.55 -4.92
CA THR A 385 17.11 -4.05 -4.59
C THR A 385 16.48 -3.26 -5.74
N VAL A 386 17.28 -2.54 -6.54
CA VAL A 386 16.78 -1.66 -7.61
C VAL A 386 16.64 -2.39 -8.94
N HIS A 387 17.54 -3.34 -9.23
CA HIS A 387 17.62 -3.99 -10.53
C HIS A 387 17.33 -5.49 -10.50
N GLY A 388 17.10 -6.09 -9.33
CA GLY A 388 16.83 -7.52 -9.20
C GLY A 388 17.97 -8.43 -9.68
N LYS A 389 19.21 -7.91 -9.82
CA LYS A 389 20.36 -8.69 -10.27
C LYS A 389 20.68 -9.78 -9.24
N THR A 390 20.35 -11.04 -9.55
CA THR A 390 20.78 -12.20 -8.78
C THR A 390 22.27 -12.47 -8.98
N LEU A 391 22.93 -12.84 -7.88
CA LEU A 391 24.37 -13.10 -7.78
C LEU A 391 24.85 -14.09 -8.85
N THR A 392 25.73 -13.67 -9.75
CA THR A 392 26.76 -14.58 -10.27
C THR A 392 27.90 -14.60 -9.25
N PRO A 393 28.20 -15.75 -8.62
CA PRO A 393 29.38 -15.85 -7.76
C PRO A 393 30.62 -15.59 -8.60
N ASP A 394 31.50 -14.69 -8.13
CA ASP A 394 32.82 -14.47 -8.69
C ASP A 394 33.56 -15.81 -8.76
N ASN A 395 33.86 -16.26 -9.98
CA ASN A 395 34.86 -17.29 -10.25
C ASN A 395 36.24 -16.74 -9.85
N THR A 396 36.55 -16.77 -8.56
CA THR A 396 37.95 -16.83 -8.13
C THR A 396 38.43 -18.25 -8.30
N THR A 397 39.04 -18.46 -9.46
CA THR A 397 40.01 -19.51 -9.76
C THR A 397 40.96 -19.67 -8.57
N ILE A 398 40.83 -20.78 -7.84
CA ILE A 398 41.93 -21.35 -7.07
C ILE A 398 42.47 -22.47 -7.94
N THR A 399 43.45 -22.13 -8.77
CA THR A 399 44.43 -23.09 -9.26
C THR A 399 45.08 -23.75 -8.05
N ARG A 400 44.95 -25.08 -7.95
CA ARG A 400 45.92 -25.93 -7.26
C ARG A 400 46.96 -26.39 -8.25
#